data_AF-A0A6J1HQT8-F1
#
_entry.id   AF-A0A6J1HQT8-F1
#
_cell.length_a   1.000
_cell.length_b   1.000
_cell.length_c   1.000
_cell.angle_alpha   90.00
_cell.angle_beta   90.00
_cell.angle_gamma   90.00
#
_symmetry.space_group_name_H-M   'P 1'
#
loop_
_entity.id
_entity.type
_entity.pdbx_description
1 polymer ?
#
loop_
_entity_poly.entity_id
_entity_poly.type
_entity_poly.pdbx_seq_one_letter_code
_entity_poly.pdbx_strand_id
1 'polypeptide(L)'
;MDDNNTSSGAPKENAVQENDAGQITKDESSLGNMVRRLQDSMSIGKIHKFWETQPVGQFKDVGDSSLAEGPIEPPTPLSEVKQEPYNLPSAYEWTTCDMDSEETCLEVYNLLKNNYVEDDENLFRFNYSREFLGWALRPPGYFASWHIGVRAKASKKLVAFISGVPARIRVREHVVKMAEINFLCVHKKLRSKRLAPVMIKEVTRRVHLENIWQAAYTAGVVLPTPITTCQYWHRSLNPKKLIDVGFSRLGARMTMSRTIKLYKLPDSPVTPGFRKMELRDVPAVTRLLRNYMSQFSVAPDFDETDVEHWLLPKESVVDSFLVESQYTREVTDFCSFYTLPSSILGNQTYSTLKAAYSYYNVSTKTPLLQLMNDALIVAKKKDFDVFNALDVMENESFLKELKFGPGDGQLHYYLYNYRIRHALKPSELGLVLL
;
A
#
# COMPACT_ATOMS: atom_id res chain seq x y z
N MET A 1 56.53 1.86 59.88
CA MET A 1 56.71 3.31 60.09
C MET A 1 55.53 3.98 59.42
N ASP A 2 54.43 4.01 60.17
CA ASP A 2 53.67 5.21 60.56
C ASP A 2 53.49 6.28 59.48
N ASP A 3 52.35 6.90 59.24
CA ASP A 3 50.97 6.78 59.73
C ASP A 3 50.18 7.85 58.95
N ASN A 4 48.85 7.86 59.16
CA ASN A 4 47.85 8.90 58.85
C ASN A 4 47.03 8.71 57.56
N ASN A 5 45.68 8.63 57.59
CA ASN A 5 44.77 8.59 58.74
C ASN A 5 43.32 8.26 58.28
N THR A 6 42.63 7.40 59.06
CA THR A 6 41.22 7.48 59.56
C THR A 6 40.04 7.76 58.63
N SER A 7 38.80 7.26 58.83
CA SER A 7 38.18 6.40 59.84
C SER A 7 36.75 6.07 59.41
N SER A 8 36.26 4.90 59.81
CA SER A 8 34.86 4.43 59.71
C SER A 8 33.97 4.97 60.83
N GLY A 9 32.69 5.23 60.55
CA GLY A 9 31.65 5.38 61.58
C GLY A 9 30.28 5.78 61.02
N ALA A 10 29.28 4.91 61.18
CA ALA A 10 27.85 5.21 61.19
C ALA A 10 27.29 4.77 62.57
N PRO A 11 26.01 4.98 62.99
CA PRO A 11 24.87 5.61 62.31
C PRO A 11 24.06 6.59 63.22
N LYS A 12 23.02 7.26 62.69
CA LYS A 12 21.76 7.55 63.41
C LYS A 12 20.63 7.95 62.46
N GLU A 13 19.47 7.35 62.73
CA GLU A 13 18.18 7.47 62.05
C GLU A 13 17.55 8.86 62.20
N ASN A 14 16.83 9.31 61.17
CA ASN A 14 15.42 9.69 61.33
C ASN A 14 14.72 9.79 59.96
N ALA A 15 13.53 9.20 59.92
CA ALA A 15 12.69 8.95 58.76
C ALA A 15 11.94 10.20 58.26
N VAL A 16 11.73 10.28 56.95
CA VAL A 16 10.48 10.74 56.35
C VAL A 16 10.18 9.83 55.16
N GLN A 17 9.04 9.16 55.23
CA GLN A 17 8.43 8.36 54.16
C GLN A 17 8.00 9.27 53.01
N GLU A 18 8.39 8.96 51.78
CA GLU A 18 7.61 9.34 50.60
C GLU A 18 7.48 8.16 49.64
N ASN A 19 6.24 7.94 49.24
CA ASN A 19 5.72 6.76 48.56
C ASN A 19 6.36 6.55 47.19
N ASP A 20 6.84 5.32 46.96
CA ASP A 20 7.13 4.79 45.63
C ASP A 20 5.81 4.54 44.89
N ALA A 21 5.28 5.61 44.29
CA ALA A 21 4.20 5.52 43.32
C ALA A 21 4.83 5.27 41.94
N GLY A 22 4.91 3.99 41.57
CA GLY A 22 5.29 3.54 40.23
C GLY A 22 4.49 4.29 39.16
N GLN A 23 5.17 5.20 38.46
CA GLN A 23 4.58 5.92 37.34
C GLN A 23 4.58 5.03 36.12
N ILE A 24 3.41 4.41 35.91
CA ILE A 24 2.99 3.76 34.67
C ILE A 24 2.99 4.83 33.57
N THR A 25 4.09 4.98 32.84
CA THR A 25 4.09 5.63 31.52
C THR A 25 3.45 4.65 30.54
N LYS A 26 2.11 4.61 30.55
CA LYS A 26 1.32 3.93 29.52
C LYS A 26 1.49 4.72 28.22
N ASP A 27 2.32 4.18 27.33
CA ASP A 27 2.47 4.57 25.94
C ASP A 27 1.09 4.81 25.29
N GLU A 28 0.78 6.05 24.91
CA GLU A 28 -0.42 6.36 24.12
C GLU A 28 -0.39 5.64 22.75
N SER A 29 0.81 5.37 22.20
CA SER A 29 0.96 4.56 20.98
C SER A 29 0.63 3.08 21.21
N SER A 30 0.94 2.54 22.40
CA SER A 30 0.63 1.16 22.80
C SER A 30 -0.86 0.99 23.05
N LEU A 31 -1.50 1.98 23.69
CA LEU A 31 -2.95 2.03 23.88
C LEU A 31 -3.70 2.17 22.55
N GLY A 32 -3.27 3.04 21.64
CA GLY A 32 -3.87 3.17 20.30
C GLY A 32 -3.79 1.86 19.51
N ASN A 33 -2.62 1.21 19.51
CA ASN A 33 -2.42 -0.09 18.88
C ASN A 33 -3.25 -1.21 19.54
N MET A 34 -3.41 -1.16 20.87
CA MET A 34 -4.21 -2.14 21.62
C MET A 34 -5.70 -1.95 21.37
N VAL A 35 -6.20 -0.70 21.31
CA VAL A 35 -7.59 -0.38 20.96
C VAL A 35 -7.90 -0.78 19.51
N ARG A 36 -6.96 -0.59 18.58
CA ARG A 36 -7.14 -1.00 17.18
C ARG A 36 -7.10 -2.52 17.02
N ARG A 37 -6.16 -3.22 17.66
CA ARG A 37 -6.18 -4.70 17.75
C ARG A 37 -7.48 -5.22 18.36
N LEU A 38 -8.03 -4.51 19.34
CA LEU A 38 -9.35 -4.83 19.89
C LEU A 38 -10.46 -4.56 18.86
N GLN A 39 -10.45 -3.46 18.12
CA GLN A 39 -11.41 -3.19 17.04
C GLN A 39 -11.32 -4.21 15.88
N ASP A 40 -10.11 -4.61 15.50
CA ASP A 40 -9.87 -5.66 14.51
C ASP A 40 -10.38 -7.01 15.03
N SER A 41 -10.12 -7.33 16.31
CA SER A 41 -10.68 -8.53 16.95
C SER A 41 -12.21 -8.49 17.05
N MET A 42 -12.80 -7.29 17.25
CA MET A 42 -14.24 -7.09 17.22
C MET A 42 -14.82 -7.15 15.80
N SER A 43 -14.01 -6.89 14.77
CA SER A 43 -14.41 -7.05 13.37
C SER A 43 -14.54 -8.53 12.96
N ILE A 44 -13.75 -9.43 13.56
CA ILE A 44 -13.84 -10.89 13.38
C ILE A 44 -15.21 -11.43 13.84
N GLY A 45 -15.88 -10.75 14.78
CA GLY A 45 -17.25 -11.08 15.23
C GLY A 45 -18.38 -10.46 14.40
N LYS A 46 -18.09 -9.65 13.37
CA LYS A 46 -19.14 -9.06 12.52
C LYS A 46 -19.58 -10.04 11.44
N ILE A 47 -20.89 -10.20 11.28
CA ILE A 47 -21.49 -10.98 10.19
C ILE A 47 -21.33 -10.22 8.87
N HIS A 48 -20.59 -10.79 7.92
CA HIS A 48 -20.36 -10.21 6.60
C HIS A 48 -21.26 -10.88 5.55
N LYS A 49 -22.57 -10.55 5.58
CA LYS A 49 -23.62 -11.18 4.74
C LYS A 49 -23.29 -11.33 3.25
N PHE A 50 -22.49 -10.44 2.68
CA PHE A 50 -22.03 -10.55 1.28
C PHE A 50 -20.81 -11.47 1.14
N TRP A 51 -19.77 -11.27 1.95
CA TRP A 51 -18.50 -12.00 1.85
C TRP A 51 -18.60 -13.45 2.31
N GLU A 52 -19.52 -13.76 3.21
CA GLU A 52 -19.82 -15.14 3.62
C GLU A 52 -20.39 -16.00 2.49
N THR A 53 -20.87 -15.39 1.40
CA THR A 53 -21.34 -16.10 0.20
C THR A 53 -20.35 -16.06 -0.96
N GLN A 54 -19.16 -15.49 -0.77
CA GLN A 54 -18.13 -15.40 -1.81
C GLN A 54 -17.08 -16.52 -1.62
N PRO A 55 -16.42 -16.96 -2.70
CA PRO A 55 -15.30 -17.90 -2.63
C PRO A 55 -14.06 -17.20 -2.09
N VAL A 56 -14.05 -16.87 -0.80
CA VAL A 56 -12.91 -16.30 -0.08
C VAL A 56 -12.64 -17.14 1.17
N GLY A 57 -11.43 -17.06 1.72
CA GLY A 57 -11.15 -17.69 3.01
C GLY A 57 -12.11 -17.17 4.08
N GLN A 58 -12.87 -18.05 4.74
CA GLN A 58 -13.84 -17.62 5.75
C GLN A 58 -13.18 -17.62 7.14
N PHE A 59 -13.62 -16.72 8.03
CA PHE A 59 -13.07 -16.66 9.39
C PHE A 59 -13.25 -17.98 10.16
N LYS A 60 -14.33 -18.71 9.89
CA LYS A 60 -14.60 -20.04 10.46
C LYS A 60 -13.64 -21.14 9.98
N ASP A 61 -12.95 -20.91 8.85
CA ASP A 61 -12.01 -21.85 8.25
C ASP A 61 -10.57 -21.61 8.75
N VAL A 62 -10.34 -20.55 9.54
CA VAL A 62 -9.00 -20.18 10.02
C VAL A 62 -8.47 -21.27 10.95
N GLY A 63 -7.32 -21.85 10.58
CA GLY A 63 -6.68 -22.93 11.33
C GLY A 63 -7.16 -24.34 10.96
N ASP A 64 -8.11 -24.47 10.03
CA ASP A 64 -8.52 -25.77 9.50
C ASP A 64 -7.47 -26.31 8.50
N SER A 65 -6.60 -27.20 8.98
CA SER A 65 -5.56 -27.84 8.17
C SER A 65 -6.09 -28.87 7.17
N SER A 66 -7.37 -29.24 7.24
CA SER A 66 -7.97 -30.19 6.29
C SER A 66 -8.21 -29.59 4.90
N LEU A 67 -8.34 -28.26 4.82
CA LEU A 67 -8.61 -27.55 3.58
C LEU A 67 -7.34 -27.46 2.70
N ALA A 68 -7.51 -27.77 1.42
CA ALA A 68 -6.44 -27.63 0.43
C ALA A 68 -6.15 -26.15 0.14
N GLU A 69 -4.86 -25.85 -0.08
CA GLU A 69 -4.42 -24.58 -0.66
C GLU A 69 -4.74 -24.55 -2.16
N GLY A 70 -5.04 -23.37 -2.71
CA GLY A 70 -5.41 -23.20 -4.11
C GLY A 70 -6.84 -22.70 -4.32
N PRO A 71 -7.42 -22.89 -5.53
CA PRO A 71 -8.76 -22.43 -5.85
C PRO A 71 -9.83 -22.96 -4.88
N ILE A 72 -10.75 -22.09 -4.47
CA ILE A 72 -11.82 -22.46 -3.52
C ILE A 72 -12.98 -23.11 -4.26
N GLU A 73 -13.35 -22.54 -5.40
CA GLU A 73 -14.34 -23.05 -6.35
C GLU A 73 -13.64 -23.37 -7.68
N PRO A 74 -13.97 -24.50 -8.32
CA PRO A 74 -13.45 -24.82 -9.65
C PRO A 74 -14.01 -23.85 -10.70
N PRO A 75 -13.29 -23.59 -11.80
CA PRO A 75 -13.81 -22.87 -12.94
C PRO A 75 -15.12 -23.46 -13.46
N THR A 76 -16.16 -22.64 -13.62
CA THR A 76 -17.38 -23.08 -14.30
C THR A 76 -17.20 -22.94 -15.82
N PRO A 77 -17.88 -23.76 -16.65
CA PRO A 77 -17.88 -23.56 -18.09
C PRO A 77 -18.28 -22.13 -18.47
N LEU A 78 -17.61 -21.51 -19.46
CA LEU A 78 -17.92 -20.14 -19.89
C LEU A 78 -19.38 -19.98 -20.34
N SER A 79 -20.00 -21.04 -20.86
CA SER A 79 -21.42 -21.08 -21.22
C SER A 79 -22.36 -20.90 -20.03
N GLU A 80 -21.90 -21.20 -18.81
CA GLU A 80 -22.67 -21.05 -17.57
C GLU A 80 -22.42 -19.69 -16.89
N VAL A 81 -21.38 -18.97 -17.30
CA VAL A 81 -21.15 -17.59 -16.84
C VAL A 81 -22.26 -16.70 -17.39
N LYS A 82 -22.86 -15.89 -16.52
CA LYS A 82 -23.92 -14.95 -16.89
C LYS A 82 -23.42 -13.98 -17.97
N GLN A 83 -24.00 -14.05 -19.17
CA GLN A 83 -23.62 -13.22 -20.32
C GLN A 83 -24.07 -11.76 -20.18
N GLU A 84 -25.27 -11.56 -19.62
CA GLU A 84 -25.84 -10.24 -19.39
C GLU A 84 -25.34 -9.59 -18.08
N PRO A 85 -25.24 -8.25 -18.01
CA PRO A 85 -24.88 -7.56 -16.77
C PRO A 85 -25.83 -7.86 -15.60
N TYR A 86 -25.34 -7.69 -14.38
CA TYR A 86 -26.22 -7.72 -13.20
C TYR A 86 -27.22 -6.55 -13.19
N ASN A 87 -28.39 -6.77 -12.62
CA ASN A 87 -29.42 -5.72 -12.55
C ASN A 87 -28.99 -4.56 -11.65
N LEU A 88 -29.18 -3.33 -12.14
CA LEU A 88 -29.13 -2.10 -11.36
C LEU A 88 -30.55 -1.56 -11.13
N PRO A 89 -30.76 -0.72 -10.09
CA PRO A 89 -32.01 0.04 -9.99
C PRO A 89 -32.25 0.86 -11.26
N SER A 90 -33.52 1.02 -11.65
CA SER A 90 -33.91 1.58 -12.96
C SER A 90 -33.34 2.97 -13.25
N ALA A 91 -33.03 3.76 -12.22
CA ALA A 91 -32.41 5.08 -12.30
C ALA A 91 -30.92 5.08 -12.67
N TYR A 92 -30.26 3.92 -12.69
CA TYR A 92 -28.84 3.77 -12.97
C TYR A 92 -28.60 2.86 -14.17
N GLU A 93 -27.45 3.03 -14.80
CA GLU A 93 -26.98 2.21 -15.91
C GLU A 93 -25.50 1.89 -15.77
N TRP A 94 -25.09 0.72 -16.26
CA TRP A 94 -23.69 0.37 -16.37
C TRP A 94 -23.04 1.16 -17.50
N THR A 95 -21.76 1.47 -17.32
CA THR A 95 -20.91 2.02 -18.38
C THR A 95 -19.55 1.33 -18.28
N THR A 96 -18.88 1.20 -19.41
CA THR A 96 -17.47 0.82 -19.44
C THR A 96 -16.68 2.12 -19.58
N CYS A 97 -15.78 2.37 -18.64
CA CYS A 97 -14.98 3.59 -18.61
C CYS A 97 -13.74 3.42 -19.49
N ASP A 98 -13.80 3.98 -20.69
CA ASP A 98 -12.64 4.07 -21.56
C ASP A 98 -11.62 5.07 -21.00
N MET A 99 -10.46 4.57 -20.58
CA MET A 99 -9.40 5.41 -20.01
C MET A 99 -8.54 6.10 -21.08
N ASP A 100 -8.73 5.80 -22.36
CA ASP A 100 -8.13 6.54 -23.48
C ASP A 100 -8.92 7.82 -23.81
N SER A 101 -10.21 7.85 -23.46
CA SER A 101 -11.05 9.05 -23.54
C SER A 101 -10.67 10.06 -22.45
N GLU A 102 -10.25 11.26 -22.87
CA GLU A 102 -9.93 12.36 -21.95
C GLU A 102 -11.11 12.74 -21.05
N GLU A 103 -12.33 12.76 -21.59
CA GLU A 103 -13.55 13.05 -20.84
C GLU A 103 -13.81 12.00 -19.75
N THR A 104 -13.77 10.72 -20.12
CA THR A 104 -14.03 9.63 -19.16
C THR A 104 -12.93 9.55 -18.10
N CYS A 105 -11.66 9.72 -18.49
CA CYS A 105 -10.54 9.78 -17.54
C CYS A 105 -10.71 10.95 -16.55
N LEU A 106 -11.17 12.12 -17.02
CA LEU A 106 -11.46 13.26 -16.17
C LEU A 106 -12.65 12.98 -15.21
N GLU A 107 -13.69 12.28 -15.67
CA GLU A 107 -14.81 11.89 -14.80
C GLU A 107 -14.40 10.90 -13.71
N VAL A 108 -13.60 9.88 -14.05
CA VAL A 108 -13.06 8.91 -13.08
C VAL A 108 -12.16 9.63 -12.08
N TYR A 109 -11.25 10.49 -12.56
CA TYR A 109 -10.42 11.36 -11.71
C TYR A 109 -11.27 12.17 -10.73
N ASN A 110 -12.29 12.88 -11.23
CA ASN A 110 -13.16 13.71 -10.40
C ASN A 110 -13.99 12.90 -9.40
N LEU A 111 -14.45 11.70 -9.77
CA LEU A 111 -15.14 10.80 -8.86
C LEU A 111 -14.22 10.42 -7.71
N LEU A 112 -13.00 9.95 -8.00
CA LEU A 112 -12.03 9.50 -7.01
C LEU A 112 -11.58 10.66 -6.11
N LYS A 113 -11.15 11.78 -6.70
CA LYS A 113 -10.73 12.98 -5.96
C LYS A 113 -11.77 13.47 -4.95
N ASN A 114 -13.07 13.28 -5.22
CA ASN A 114 -14.13 13.81 -4.35
C ASN A 114 -14.74 12.76 -3.41
N ASN A 115 -14.57 11.47 -3.70
CA ASN A 115 -15.32 10.39 -3.03
C ASN A 115 -14.49 9.16 -2.66
N TYR A 116 -13.18 9.16 -2.91
CA TYR A 116 -12.32 8.03 -2.57
C TYR A 116 -11.81 8.11 -1.12
N VAL A 117 -10.80 7.31 -0.80
CA VAL A 117 -10.25 7.12 0.54
C VAL A 117 -9.80 8.44 1.17
N GLU A 118 -10.29 8.66 2.38
CA GLU A 118 -9.93 9.73 3.31
C GLU A 118 -9.26 9.08 4.53
N ASP A 119 -8.37 9.82 5.19
CA ASP A 119 -7.86 9.45 6.50
C ASP A 119 -8.97 9.53 7.56
N ASP A 120 -8.74 8.88 8.72
CA ASP A 120 -9.72 8.78 9.80
C ASP A 120 -10.13 10.17 10.34
N GLU A 121 -9.24 11.17 10.25
CA GLU A 121 -9.50 12.57 10.66
C GLU A 121 -10.09 13.45 9.54
N ASN A 122 -10.26 12.92 8.31
CA ASN A 122 -10.69 13.65 7.10
C ASN A 122 -9.85 14.90 6.79
N LEU A 123 -8.55 14.88 7.07
CA LEU A 123 -7.60 15.94 6.74
C LEU A 123 -7.00 15.77 5.33
N PHE A 124 -6.89 14.53 4.85
CA PHE A 124 -6.24 14.16 3.61
C PHE A 124 -7.12 13.22 2.79
N ARG A 125 -7.15 13.44 1.47
CA ARG A 125 -7.80 12.53 0.52
C ARG A 125 -6.88 12.23 -0.63
N PHE A 126 -6.80 10.96 -1.04
CA PHE A 126 -6.00 10.60 -2.21
C PHE A 126 -6.44 11.36 -3.46
N ASN A 127 -5.44 11.83 -4.20
CA ASN A 127 -5.60 12.61 -5.43
C ASN A 127 -4.77 11.94 -6.53
N TYR A 128 -5.14 10.73 -6.91
CA TYR A 128 -4.54 10.02 -8.06
C TYR A 128 -4.59 10.92 -9.29
N SER A 129 -3.43 11.25 -9.88
CA SER A 129 -3.42 12.09 -11.08
C SER A 129 -3.98 11.34 -12.29
N ARG A 130 -4.33 12.08 -13.35
CA ARG A 130 -4.78 11.46 -14.61
C ARG A 130 -3.69 10.58 -15.22
N GLU A 131 -2.44 11.02 -15.11
CA GLU A 131 -1.27 10.30 -15.60
C GLU A 131 -1.03 9.00 -14.82
N PHE A 132 -1.29 9.03 -13.51
CA PHE A 132 -1.25 7.85 -12.64
C PHE A 132 -2.37 6.88 -12.99
N LEU A 133 -3.62 7.34 -13.10
CA LEU A 133 -4.76 6.49 -13.49
C LEU A 133 -4.53 5.86 -14.86
N GLY A 134 -4.02 6.64 -15.81
CA GLY A 134 -3.67 6.13 -17.14
C GLY A 134 -2.49 5.16 -17.15
N TRP A 135 -1.66 5.13 -16.11
CA TRP A 135 -0.58 4.14 -15.92
C TRP A 135 -1.08 2.89 -15.19
N ALA A 136 -1.81 3.07 -14.09
CA ALA A 136 -2.35 2.00 -13.27
C ALA A 136 -3.43 1.16 -13.97
N LEU A 137 -4.27 1.79 -14.80
CA LEU A 137 -5.42 1.15 -15.43
C LEU A 137 -5.15 0.63 -16.85
N ARG A 138 -3.98 0.89 -17.43
CA ARG A 138 -3.67 0.46 -18.80
C ARG A 138 -2.35 -0.29 -18.90
N PRO A 139 -2.10 -1.33 -18.09
CA PRO A 139 -0.96 -2.21 -18.35
C PRO A 139 -1.14 -2.97 -19.68
N PRO A 140 -0.04 -3.46 -20.27
CA PRO A 140 -0.10 -4.27 -21.48
C PRO A 140 -1.08 -5.43 -21.36
N GLY A 141 -1.99 -5.54 -22.33
CA GLY A 141 -3.02 -6.58 -22.33
C GLY A 141 -4.19 -6.37 -21.36
N TYR A 142 -4.38 -5.15 -20.82
CA TYR A 142 -5.55 -4.84 -19.98
C TYR A 142 -6.88 -5.07 -20.70
N PHE A 143 -7.91 -5.35 -19.91
CA PHE A 143 -9.27 -5.53 -20.40
C PHE A 143 -10.07 -4.25 -20.13
N ALA A 144 -10.36 -3.47 -21.18
CA ALA A 144 -11.18 -2.27 -21.03
C ALA A 144 -12.55 -2.56 -20.38
N SER A 145 -13.10 -3.76 -20.62
CA SER A 145 -14.35 -4.23 -20.01
C SER A 145 -14.29 -4.29 -18.48
N TRP A 146 -13.10 -4.36 -17.87
CA TRP A 146 -12.93 -4.42 -16.41
C TRP A 146 -12.94 -3.05 -15.74
N HIS A 147 -12.97 -1.96 -16.50
CA HIS A 147 -13.17 -0.60 -15.98
C HIS A 147 -14.67 -0.28 -15.94
N ILE A 148 -15.30 -0.52 -14.81
CA ILE A 148 -16.76 -0.52 -14.70
C ILE A 148 -17.22 0.73 -13.96
N GLY A 149 -18.02 1.54 -14.63
CA GLY A 149 -18.71 2.68 -14.05
C GLY A 149 -20.20 2.42 -13.85
N VAL A 150 -20.80 3.17 -12.92
CA VAL A 150 -22.25 3.32 -12.79
C VAL A 150 -22.62 4.77 -13.04
N ARG A 151 -23.55 5.03 -13.96
CA ARG A 151 -24.07 6.37 -14.24
C ARG A 151 -25.51 6.52 -13.79
N ALA A 152 -25.87 7.71 -13.34
CA ALA A 152 -27.28 8.07 -13.16
C ALA A 152 -27.91 8.39 -14.52
N LYS A 153 -28.98 7.68 -14.92
CA LYS A 153 -29.57 7.81 -16.27
C LYS A 153 -30.02 9.23 -16.61
N ALA A 154 -30.61 9.93 -15.64
CA ALA A 154 -31.17 11.26 -15.84
C ALA A 154 -30.11 12.35 -16.05
N SER A 155 -28.96 12.24 -15.39
CA SER A 155 -27.90 13.28 -15.42
C SER A 155 -26.64 12.85 -16.15
N LYS A 156 -26.53 11.56 -16.52
CA LYS A 156 -25.35 10.89 -17.08
C LYS A 156 -24.08 10.97 -16.23
N LYS A 157 -24.17 11.51 -15.01
CA LYS A 157 -23.04 11.62 -14.08
C LYS A 157 -22.56 10.25 -13.62
N LEU A 158 -21.25 10.06 -13.63
CA LEU A 158 -20.59 8.90 -13.02
C LEU A 158 -20.72 8.98 -11.49
N VAL A 159 -21.27 7.92 -10.89
CA VAL A 159 -21.57 7.86 -9.45
C VAL A 159 -20.89 6.71 -8.72
N ALA A 160 -20.31 5.76 -9.44
CA ALA A 160 -19.45 4.74 -8.87
C ALA A 160 -18.47 4.21 -9.92
N PHE A 161 -17.35 3.68 -9.47
CA PHE A 161 -16.30 3.08 -10.30
C PHE A 161 -15.68 1.87 -9.58
N ILE A 162 -15.27 0.86 -10.34
CA ILE A 162 -14.41 -0.25 -9.90
C ILE A 162 -13.57 -0.66 -11.11
N SER A 163 -12.30 -1.02 -10.90
CA SER A 163 -11.43 -1.47 -11.97
C SER A 163 -10.78 -2.81 -11.64
N GLY A 164 -10.45 -3.55 -12.69
CA GLY A 164 -9.50 -4.65 -12.63
C GLY A 164 -8.43 -4.50 -13.70
N VAL A 165 -7.22 -4.99 -13.44
CA VAL A 165 -6.18 -5.20 -14.46
C VAL A 165 -5.63 -6.62 -14.37
N PRO A 166 -5.18 -7.23 -15.47
CA PRO A 166 -4.61 -8.58 -15.41
C PRO A 166 -3.23 -8.56 -14.78
N ALA A 167 -2.95 -9.55 -13.94
CA ALA A 167 -1.64 -9.78 -13.35
C ALA A 167 -1.32 -11.28 -13.31
N ARG A 168 -0.06 -11.65 -13.51
CA ARG A 168 0.44 -12.98 -13.16
C ARG A 168 0.95 -12.93 -11.74
N ILE A 169 0.31 -13.65 -10.83
CA ILE A 169 0.67 -13.69 -9.42
C ILE A 169 1.10 -15.11 -9.10
N ARG A 170 2.35 -15.25 -8.67
CA ARG A 170 2.89 -16.48 -8.13
C ARG A 170 2.44 -16.63 -6.68
N VAL A 171 1.75 -17.73 -6.39
CA VAL A 171 1.42 -18.17 -5.04
C VAL A 171 2.17 -19.48 -4.80
N ARG A 172 3.22 -19.40 -3.98
CA ARG A 172 4.25 -20.43 -3.78
C ARG A 172 4.86 -20.87 -5.09
N GLU A 173 4.56 -22.08 -5.54
CA GLU A 173 5.09 -22.68 -6.77
C GLU A 173 4.18 -22.44 -7.99
N HIS A 174 2.97 -21.91 -7.80
CA HIS A 174 1.98 -21.79 -8.87
C HIS A 174 1.86 -20.35 -9.35
N VAL A 175 2.10 -20.12 -10.63
CA VAL A 175 1.78 -18.84 -11.29
C VAL A 175 0.32 -18.88 -11.74
N VAL A 176 -0.48 -17.95 -11.22
CA VAL A 176 -1.91 -17.85 -11.50
C VAL A 176 -2.18 -16.52 -12.20
N LYS A 177 -2.93 -16.56 -13.31
CA LYS A 177 -3.44 -15.33 -13.93
C LYS A 177 -4.63 -14.85 -13.10
N MET A 178 -4.47 -13.68 -12.47
CA MET A 178 -5.47 -13.08 -11.59
C MET A 178 -5.91 -11.71 -12.13
N ALA A 179 -7.07 -11.23 -11.69
CA ALA A 179 -7.42 -9.82 -11.78
C ALA A 179 -6.92 -9.07 -10.53
N GLU A 180 -6.12 -8.03 -10.70
CA GLU A 180 -5.83 -7.09 -9.62
C GLU A 180 -6.96 -6.06 -9.56
N ILE A 181 -7.76 -6.09 -8.49
CA ILE A 181 -8.91 -5.21 -8.32
C ILE A 181 -8.53 -4.01 -7.48
N ASN A 182 -8.84 -2.82 -7.98
CA ASN A 182 -8.57 -1.56 -7.30
C ASN A 182 -9.66 -0.51 -7.60
N PHE A 183 -9.52 0.68 -7.01
CA PHE A 183 -10.33 1.88 -7.27
C PHE A 183 -11.84 1.71 -7.08
N LEU A 184 -12.29 0.76 -6.25
CA LEU A 184 -13.70 0.66 -5.86
C LEU A 184 -14.13 1.93 -5.12
N CYS A 185 -14.93 2.74 -5.79
CA CYS A 185 -15.39 4.04 -5.32
C CYS A 185 -16.89 4.16 -5.52
N VAL A 186 -17.61 4.53 -4.46
CA VAL A 186 -19.04 4.89 -4.53
C VAL A 186 -19.17 6.33 -4.04
N HIS A 187 -19.85 7.15 -4.84
CA HIS A 187 -20.13 8.53 -4.51
C HIS A 187 -20.73 8.65 -3.09
N LYS A 188 -20.28 9.62 -2.28
CA LYS A 188 -20.61 9.72 -0.84
C LYS A 188 -22.12 9.58 -0.56
N LYS A 189 -22.95 10.26 -1.35
CA LYS A 189 -24.43 10.24 -1.26
C LYS A 189 -25.09 8.87 -1.49
N LEU A 190 -24.38 7.91 -2.10
CA LEU A 190 -24.88 6.57 -2.42
C LEU A 190 -24.27 5.46 -1.53
N ARG A 191 -23.43 5.84 -0.56
CA ARG A 191 -22.88 4.88 0.40
C ARG A 191 -23.99 4.28 1.27
N SER A 192 -23.75 3.07 1.78
CA SER A 192 -24.71 2.29 2.57
C SER A 192 -25.99 1.84 1.81
N LYS A 193 -26.04 2.02 0.48
CA LYS A 193 -27.13 1.52 -0.39
C LYS A 193 -26.83 0.17 -1.06
N ARG A 194 -25.80 -0.55 -0.58
CA ARG A 194 -25.37 -1.87 -1.09
C ARG A 194 -24.98 -1.89 -2.58
N LEU A 195 -24.53 -0.76 -3.13
CA LEU A 195 -24.05 -0.69 -4.51
C LEU A 195 -22.73 -1.45 -4.71
N ALA A 196 -21.79 -1.36 -3.76
CA ALA A 196 -20.49 -2.03 -3.83
C ALA A 196 -20.59 -3.55 -4.05
N PRO A 197 -21.41 -4.32 -3.30
CA PRO A 197 -21.66 -5.73 -3.60
C PRO A 197 -22.12 -6.02 -5.04
N VAL A 198 -22.96 -5.18 -5.61
CA VAL A 198 -23.44 -5.35 -6.99
C VAL A 198 -22.32 -5.09 -8.00
N MET A 199 -21.47 -4.10 -7.73
CA MET A 199 -20.28 -3.81 -8.54
C MET A 199 -19.24 -4.93 -8.46
N ILE A 200 -19.01 -5.50 -7.28
CA ILE A 200 -18.11 -6.65 -7.09
C ILE A 200 -18.61 -7.86 -7.90
N LYS A 201 -19.93 -8.13 -7.89
CA LYS A 201 -20.51 -9.19 -8.73
C LYS A 201 -20.35 -8.92 -10.23
N GLU A 202 -20.52 -7.67 -10.66
CA GLU A 202 -20.35 -7.32 -12.08
C GLU A 202 -18.88 -7.41 -12.52
N VAL A 203 -17.91 -6.95 -11.72
CA VAL A 203 -16.49 -7.13 -12.08
C VAL A 203 -16.10 -8.61 -12.09
N THR A 204 -16.57 -9.39 -11.12
CA THR A 204 -16.35 -10.84 -11.08
C THR A 204 -16.88 -11.51 -12.35
N ARG A 205 -18.10 -11.16 -12.78
CA ARG A 205 -18.70 -11.66 -14.01
C ARG A 205 -17.86 -11.35 -15.25
N ARG A 206 -17.40 -10.10 -15.40
CA ARG A 206 -16.57 -9.67 -16.54
C ARG A 206 -15.18 -10.30 -16.52
N VAL A 207 -14.62 -10.56 -15.36
CA VAL A 207 -13.36 -11.30 -15.19
C VAL A 207 -13.55 -12.78 -15.59
N HIS A 208 -14.63 -13.41 -15.13
CA HIS A 208 -14.96 -14.80 -15.49
C HIS A 208 -15.23 -14.98 -17.00
N LEU A 209 -15.82 -13.99 -17.67
CA LEU A 209 -16.01 -14.02 -19.13
C LEU A 209 -14.69 -14.10 -19.92
N GLU A 210 -13.60 -13.59 -19.35
CA GLU A 210 -12.24 -13.69 -19.91
C GLU A 210 -11.51 -14.98 -19.46
N ASN A 211 -12.25 -15.94 -18.89
CA ASN A 211 -11.75 -17.19 -18.34
C ASN A 211 -10.69 -17.03 -17.24
N ILE A 212 -10.84 -15.99 -16.42
CA ILE A 212 -10.00 -15.73 -15.25
C ILE A 212 -10.89 -15.86 -14.01
N TRP A 213 -10.42 -16.55 -12.98
CA TRP A 213 -11.27 -17.02 -11.86
C TRP A 213 -10.80 -16.56 -10.50
N GLN A 214 -9.66 -15.87 -10.43
CA GLN A 214 -9.02 -15.41 -9.21
C GLN A 214 -8.76 -13.91 -9.29
N ALA A 215 -8.67 -13.27 -8.12
CA ALA A 215 -8.32 -11.87 -8.03
C ALA A 215 -7.43 -11.59 -6.82
N ALA A 216 -6.62 -10.53 -6.88
CA ALA A 216 -5.93 -9.97 -5.74
C ALA A 216 -6.46 -8.57 -5.47
N TYR A 217 -6.64 -8.21 -4.20
CA TYR A 217 -7.11 -6.89 -3.81
C TYR A 217 -6.66 -6.52 -2.39
N THR A 218 -6.68 -5.23 -2.09
CA THR A 218 -6.42 -4.72 -0.75
C THR A 218 -7.60 -3.93 -0.21
N ALA A 219 -7.67 -3.82 1.12
CA ALA A 219 -8.59 -2.91 1.79
C ALA A 219 -7.97 -2.37 3.08
N GLY A 220 -8.33 -1.15 3.45
CA GLY A 220 -8.02 -0.58 4.78
C GLY A 220 -8.97 -1.04 5.89
N VAL A 221 -9.93 -1.91 5.57
CA VAL A 221 -10.84 -2.54 6.54
C VAL A 221 -10.67 -4.04 6.50
N VAL A 222 -10.86 -4.68 7.65
CA VAL A 222 -10.81 -6.14 7.78
C VAL A 222 -12.07 -6.76 7.17
N LEU A 223 -11.87 -7.74 6.27
CA LEU A 223 -12.88 -8.57 5.61
C LEU A 223 -12.52 -10.05 5.80
N PRO A 224 -13.44 -11.00 5.63
CA PRO A 224 -13.10 -12.43 5.63
C PRO A 224 -12.30 -12.79 4.35
N THR A 225 -11.08 -13.31 4.42
CA THR A 225 -10.11 -13.25 5.51
C THR A 225 -8.78 -12.82 4.87
N PRO A 226 -8.04 -11.85 5.42
CA PRO A 226 -6.81 -11.39 4.79
C PRO A 226 -5.75 -12.49 4.78
N ILE A 227 -4.99 -12.57 3.69
CA ILE A 227 -3.82 -13.44 3.60
C ILE A 227 -2.63 -12.86 4.38
N THR A 228 -2.56 -11.53 4.52
CA THR A 228 -1.62 -10.82 5.38
C THR A 228 -2.11 -9.40 5.63
N THR A 229 -1.51 -8.73 6.61
CA THR A 229 -1.79 -7.33 6.96
C THR A 229 -0.48 -6.59 7.14
N CYS A 230 -0.33 -5.49 6.43
CA CYS A 230 0.87 -4.67 6.43
C CYS A 230 0.59 -3.30 7.06
N GLN A 231 1.56 -2.78 7.81
CA GLN A 231 1.48 -1.47 8.45
C GLN A 231 2.04 -0.40 7.50
N TYR A 232 1.37 0.76 7.39
CA TYR A 232 1.98 1.92 6.75
C TYR A 232 3.00 2.58 7.67
N TRP A 233 4.08 3.06 7.08
CA TRP A 233 5.16 3.78 7.72
C TRP A 233 5.47 5.05 6.94
N HIS A 234 5.85 6.11 7.66
CA HIS A 234 6.03 7.45 7.10
C HIS A 234 7.40 8.03 7.47
N ARG A 235 8.13 8.52 6.47
CA ARG A 235 9.39 9.24 6.64
C ARG A 235 9.24 10.69 6.20
N SER A 236 9.39 11.60 7.15
CA SER A 236 9.22 13.04 6.88
C SER A 236 10.34 13.63 6.03
N LEU A 237 10.03 14.10 4.82
CA LEU A 237 11.00 14.79 3.96
C LEU A 237 10.93 16.31 4.11
N ASN A 238 9.73 16.83 4.41
CA ASN A 238 9.44 18.24 4.69
C ASN A 238 8.73 18.41 6.06
N PRO A 239 9.45 18.28 7.18
CA PRO A 239 8.83 18.26 8.52
C PRO A 239 8.00 19.50 8.84
N LYS A 240 8.44 20.67 8.37
CA LYS A 240 7.71 21.93 8.57
C LYS A 240 6.32 21.85 7.97
N LYS A 241 6.22 21.53 6.68
CA LYS A 241 4.92 21.41 6.00
C LYS A 241 4.06 20.32 6.62
N LEU A 242 4.62 19.15 6.93
CA LEU A 242 3.85 18.04 7.52
C LEU A 242 3.23 18.42 8.87
N ILE A 243 3.93 19.21 9.69
CA ILE A 243 3.41 19.71 10.96
C ILE A 243 2.36 20.81 10.72
N ASP A 244 2.62 21.76 9.82
CA ASP A 244 1.72 22.87 9.50
C ASP A 244 0.36 22.40 8.96
N VAL A 245 0.33 21.24 8.29
CA VAL A 245 -0.90 20.65 7.72
C VAL A 245 -1.52 19.57 8.62
N GLY A 246 -0.95 19.29 9.78
CA GLY A 246 -1.48 18.31 10.74
C GLY A 246 -1.16 16.84 10.43
N PHE A 247 -0.40 16.55 9.36
CA PHE A 247 0.02 15.18 9.01
C PHE A 247 0.93 14.57 10.09
N SER A 248 1.74 15.39 10.75
CA SER A 248 2.59 14.97 11.87
C SER A 248 2.50 15.97 13.00
N ARG A 249 2.80 15.53 14.22
CA ARG A 249 2.80 16.40 15.40
C ARG A 249 4.23 16.56 15.92
N LEU A 250 4.53 17.71 16.52
CA LEU A 250 5.77 17.89 17.26
C LEU A 250 5.77 16.97 18.47
N GLY A 251 6.79 16.12 18.58
CA GLY A 251 6.97 15.28 19.77
C GLY A 251 7.18 16.12 21.03
N ALA A 252 6.90 15.53 22.19
CA ALA A 252 7.14 16.17 23.48
C ALA A 252 8.61 16.65 23.56
N ARG A 253 8.83 17.92 23.93
CA ARG A 253 10.15 18.56 24.05
C ARG A 253 10.94 18.72 22.73
N MET A 254 10.32 18.46 21.58
CA MET A 254 10.91 18.76 20.26
C MET A 254 10.56 20.17 19.80
N THR A 255 11.52 20.84 19.17
CA THR A 255 11.29 22.10 18.46
C THR A 255 11.25 21.84 16.95
N MET A 256 10.68 22.77 16.18
CA MET A 256 10.69 22.69 14.72
C MET A 256 12.11 22.51 14.17
N SER A 257 13.08 23.33 14.62
CA SER A 257 14.47 23.25 14.17
C SER A 257 15.14 21.92 14.52
N ARG A 258 14.86 21.34 15.70
CA ARG A 258 15.36 20.01 16.08
C ARG A 258 14.77 18.92 15.19
N THR A 259 13.48 19.01 14.87
CA THR A 259 12.79 18.07 13.99
C THR A 259 13.33 18.12 12.56
N ILE A 260 13.54 19.33 12.03
CA ILE A 260 14.19 19.54 10.71
C ILE A 260 15.60 18.94 10.70
N LYS A 261 16.39 19.15 11.77
CA LYS A 261 17.74 18.59 11.88
C LYS A 261 17.72 17.06 11.97
N LEU A 262 16.80 16.48 12.73
CA LEU A 262 16.63 15.03 12.88
C LEU A 262 16.42 14.34 11.52
N TYR A 263 15.57 14.93 10.69
CA TYR A 263 15.15 14.37 9.40
C TYR A 263 15.98 14.84 8.20
N LYS A 264 17.01 15.66 8.43
CA LYS A 264 17.92 16.11 7.37
C LYS A 264 18.53 14.92 6.63
N LEU A 265 18.61 15.05 5.30
CA LEU A 265 19.23 14.10 4.38
C LEU A 265 20.40 14.79 3.66
N PRO A 266 21.38 14.02 3.15
CA PRO A 266 22.43 14.53 2.27
C PRO A 266 21.90 15.21 1.01
N ASP A 267 22.75 16.01 0.38
CA ASP A 267 22.40 16.76 -0.83
C ASP A 267 22.59 15.97 -2.12
N SER A 268 23.14 14.75 -2.08
CA SER A 268 23.27 13.85 -3.23
C SER A 268 23.35 12.39 -2.80
N PRO A 269 22.87 11.44 -3.63
CA PRO A 269 23.05 10.01 -3.41
C PRO A 269 24.52 9.67 -3.19
N VAL A 270 24.78 8.70 -2.31
CA VAL A 270 26.13 8.35 -1.87
C VAL A 270 26.65 7.10 -2.60
N THR A 271 25.77 6.23 -3.08
CA THR A 271 26.16 4.98 -3.76
C THR A 271 26.76 5.26 -5.15
N PRO A 272 28.02 4.85 -5.41
CA PRO A 272 28.61 4.97 -6.74
C PRO A 272 27.84 4.17 -7.79
N GLY A 273 27.60 4.77 -8.96
CA GLY A 273 26.84 4.14 -10.03
C GLY A 273 25.32 4.22 -9.87
N PHE A 274 24.82 4.87 -8.80
CA PHE A 274 23.40 5.17 -8.64
C PHE A 274 22.92 6.13 -9.74
N ARG A 275 22.04 5.65 -10.61
CA ARG A 275 21.48 6.43 -11.72
C ARG A 275 20.03 6.06 -12.00
N LYS A 276 19.35 6.92 -12.76
CA LYS A 276 17.99 6.65 -13.24
C LYS A 276 17.98 5.43 -14.17
N MET A 277 16.93 4.62 -14.08
CA MET A 277 16.69 3.51 -15.01
C MET A 277 16.37 4.04 -16.41
N GLU A 278 16.90 3.37 -17.43
CA GLU A 278 16.63 3.62 -18.84
C GLU A 278 16.04 2.38 -19.52
N LEU A 279 15.49 2.55 -20.73
CA LEU A 279 14.85 1.45 -21.47
C LEU A 279 15.80 0.26 -21.69
N ARG A 280 17.08 0.52 -21.95
CA ARG A 280 18.11 -0.52 -22.14
C ARG A 280 18.33 -1.40 -20.91
N ASP A 281 17.93 -0.95 -19.73
CA ASP A 281 18.13 -1.66 -18.47
C ASP A 281 16.99 -2.65 -18.16
N VAL A 282 15.86 -2.59 -18.89
CA VAL A 282 14.68 -3.43 -18.66
C VAL A 282 15.01 -4.93 -18.55
N PRO A 283 15.81 -5.55 -19.45
CA PRO A 283 16.15 -6.96 -19.32
C PRO A 283 16.94 -7.28 -18.05
N ALA A 284 17.85 -6.39 -17.64
CA ALA A 284 18.67 -6.60 -16.44
C ALA A 284 17.85 -6.44 -15.15
N VAL A 285 17.00 -5.42 -15.09
CA VAL A 285 16.07 -5.19 -13.98
C VAL A 285 15.07 -6.34 -13.86
N THR A 286 14.56 -6.85 -14.99
CA THR A 286 13.64 -8.00 -15.00
C THR A 286 14.28 -9.23 -14.37
N ARG A 287 15.54 -9.56 -14.71
CA ARG A 287 16.24 -10.70 -14.08
C ARG A 287 16.45 -10.49 -12.58
N LEU A 288 16.89 -9.30 -12.17
CA LEU A 288 17.07 -8.98 -10.74
C LEU A 288 15.76 -9.11 -9.98
N LEU A 289 14.69 -8.54 -10.51
CA LEU A 289 13.38 -8.54 -9.89
C LEU A 289 12.78 -9.95 -9.80
N ARG A 290 12.83 -10.74 -10.88
CA ARG A 290 12.35 -12.14 -10.85
C ARG A 290 13.09 -12.99 -9.81
N ASN A 291 14.42 -12.85 -9.74
CA ASN A 291 15.24 -13.56 -8.76
C ASN A 291 14.87 -13.17 -7.33
N TYR A 292 14.79 -11.87 -7.06
CA TYR A 292 14.39 -11.35 -5.75
C TYR A 292 12.95 -11.75 -5.39
N MET A 293 12.02 -11.66 -6.34
CA MET A 293 10.63 -11.99 -6.11
C MET A 293 10.42 -13.47 -5.77
N SER A 294 11.27 -14.37 -6.28
CA SER A 294 11.16 -15.83 -6.08
C SER A 294 11.17 -16.26 -4.61
N GLN A 295 11.75 -15.46 -3.70
CA GLN A 295 11.83 -15.79 -2.28
C GLN A 295 10.51 -15.57 -1.52
N PHE A 296 9.59 -14.78 -2.07
CA PHE A 296 8.32 -14.48 -1.40
C PHE A 296 7.27 -15.56 -1.71
N SER A 297 6.34 -15.77 -0.77
CA SER A 297 5.25 -16.73 -0.92
C SER A 297 4.18 -16.25 -1.89
N VAL A 298 3.91 -14.94 -1.93
CA VAL A 298 2.99 -14.33 -2.90
C VAL A 298 3.67 -13.14 -3.55
N ALA A 299 3.87 -13.17 -4.86
CA ALA A 299 4.56 -12.11 -5.60
C ALA A 299 4.13 -12.09 -7.07
N PRO A 300 4.25 -10.94 -7.76
CA PRO A 300 4.06 -10.88 -9.21
C PRO A 300 5.12 -11.70 -9.96
N ASP A 301 4.72 -12.36 -11.06
CA ASP A 301 5.61 -12.98 -12.04
C ASP A 301 5.77 -12.04 -13.25
N PHE A 302 6.74 -11.14 -13.13
CA PHE A 302 7.01 -10.10 -14.12
C PHE A 302 7.79 -10.62 -15.33
N ASP A 303 7.40 -10.20 -16.53
CA ASP A 303 8.24 -10.22 -17.73
C ASP A 303 8.79 -8.83 -18.07
N GLU A 304 9.53 -8.73 -19.17
CA GLU A 304 10.13 -7.46 -19.60
C GLU A 304 9.09 -6.41 -19.97
N THR A 305 7.93 -6.83 -20.52
CA THR A 305 6.83 -5.93 -20.86
C THR A 305 6.16 -5.37 -19.60
N ASP A 306 6.03 -6.18 -18.56
CA ASP A 306 5.58 -5.71 -17.24
C ASP A 306 6.58 -4.72 -16.63
N VAL A 307 7.87 -5.05 -16.63
CA VAL A 307 8.92 -4.19 -16.06
C VAL A 307 9.03 -2.87 -16.80
N GLU A 308 8.93 -2.87 -18.13
CA GLU A 308 8.88 -1.65 -18.92
C GLU A 308 7.70 -0.77 -18.50
N HIS A 309 6.49 -1.32 -18.44
CA HIS A 309 5.30 -0.53 -18.10
C HIS A 309 5.31 -0.03 -16.64
N TRP A 310 5.63 -0.90 -15.68
CA TRP A 310 5.51 -0.60 -14.26
C TRP A 310 6.72 0.14 -13.69
N LEU A 311 7.91 -0.03 -14.25
CA LEU A 311 9.15 0.42 -13.62
C LEU A 311 9.97 1.37 -14.48
N LEU A 312 9.72 1.50 -15.79
CA LEU A 312 10.40 2.54 -16.55
C LEU A 312 9.95 3.92 -16.04
N PRO A 313 10.87 4.83 -15.68
CA PRO A 313 10.49 6.07 -15.04
C PRO A 313 9.56 6.93 -15.89
N LYS A 314 8.42 7.33 -15.30
CA LYS A 314 7.44 8.22 -15.90
C LYS A 314 7.25 9.43 -15.00
N GLU A 315 7.44 10.62 -15.56
CA GLU A 315 7.40 11.87 -14.81
C GLU A 315 6.12 12.01 -13.99
N SER A 316 6.27 12.37 -12.72
CA SER A 316 5.18 12.54 -11.75
C SER A 316 4.31 11.30 -11.52
N VAL A 317 4.74 10.11 -11.97
CA VAL A 317 4.02 8.84 -11.75
C VAL A 317 4.91 7.84 -11.04
N VAL A 318 6.00 7.39 -11.66
CA VAL A 318 6.93 6.40 -11.09
C VAL A 318 8.37 6.81 -11.34
N ASP A 319 9.19 6.71 -10.30
CA ASP A 319 10.61 6.99 -10.32
C ASP A 319 11.38 5.72 -9.97
N SER A 320 12.29 5.32 -10.86
CA SER A 320 13.09 4.11 -10.71
C SER A 320 14.57 4.40 -10.96
N PHE A 321 15.40 3.81 -10.11
CA PHE A 321 16.84 3.97 -10.10
C PHE A 321 17.51 2.61 -9.94
N LEU A 322 18.76 2.55 -10.35
CA LEU A 322 19.58 1.35 -10.28
C LEU A 322 21.01 1.71 -9.90
N VAL A 323 21.75 0.70 -9.47
CA VAL A 323 23.20 0.79 -9.22
C VAL A 323 23.94 0.00 -10.28
N GLU A 324 24.70 0.69 -11.11
CA GLU A 324 25.57 0.09 -12.13
C GLU A 324 27.00 -0.04 -11.57
N SER A 325 27.52 -1.27 -11.57
CA SER A 325 28.90 -1.55 -11.19
C SER A 325 29.87 -0.75 -12.05
N GLN A 326 30.74 0.04 -11.43
CA GLN A 326 31.74 0.82 -12.16
C GLN A 326 32.79 -0.05 -12.87
N TYR A 327 32.97 -1.30 -12.43
CA TYR A 327 33.95 -2.24 -12.98
C TYR A 327 33.35 -3.13 -14.07
N THR A 328 32.18 -3.74 -13.82
CA THR A 328 31.57 -4.71 -14.73
C THR A 328 30.52 -4.11 -15.65
N ARG A 329 30.06 -2.87 -15.37
CA ARG A 329 28.92 -2.22 -16.03
C ARG A 329 27.60 -2.97 -15.88
N GLU A 330 27.55 -3.95 -14.99
CA GLU A 330 26.34 -4.71 -14.71
C GLU A 330 25.44 -3.96 -13.72
N VAL A 331 24.13 -4.08 -13.91
CA VAL A 331 23.14 -3.62 -12.95
C VAL A 331 23.15 -4.58 -11.75
N THR A 332 23.29 -4.04 -10.55
CA THR A 332 23.45 -4.82 -9.31
C THR A 332 22.28 -4.64 -8.36
N ASP A 333 21.78 -3.42 -8.21
CA ASP A 333 20.69 -3.07 -7.31
C ASP A 333 19.65 -2.23 -8.04
N PHE A 334 18.41 -2.23 -7.54
CA PHE A 334 17.28 -1.50 -8.10
C PHE A 334 16.39 -0.95 -6.98
N CYS A 335 15.87 0.27 -7.12
CA CYS A 335 14.84 0.80 -6.22
C CYS A 335 13.87 1.70 -6.96
N SER A 336 12.61 1.69 -6.54
CA SER A 336 11.57 2.54 -7.12
C SER A 336 10.57 3.05 -6.10
N PHE A 337 9.92 4.15 -6.47
CA PHE A 337 8.78 4.70 -5.75
C PHE A 337 7.82 5.39 -6.73
N TYR A 338 6.54 5.41 -6.38
CA TYR A 338 5.52 6.12 -7.16
C TYR A 338 5.00 7.36 -6.44
N THR A 339 4.45 8.29 -7.23
CA THR A 339 3.91 9.56 -6.77
C THR A 339 2.42 9.40 -6.54
N LEU A 340 1.97 9.59 -5.30
CA LEU A 340 0.54 9.64 -4.98
C LEU A 340 0.27 10.85 -4.08
N PRO A 341 -0.14 11.99 -4.66
CA PRO A 341 -0.43 13.16 -3.86
C PRO A 341 -1.77 13.01 -3.15
N SER A 342 -1.92 13.74 -2.04
CA SER A 342 -3.19 13.89 -1.33
C SER A 342 -3.64 15.34 -1.36
N SER A 343 -4.95 15.56 -1.52
CA SER A 343 -5.56 16.88 -1.29
C SER A 343 -5.58 17.16 0.20
N ILE A 344 -5.14 18.34 0.60
CA ILE A 344 -5.18 18.81 1.99
C ILE A 344 -6.50 19.54 2.17
N LEU A 345 -7.34 19.05 3.09
CA LEU A 345 -8.68 19.59 3.32
C LEU A 345 -8.62 20.65 4.43
N GLY A 346 -9.24 21.81 4.17
CA GLY A 346 -9.40 22.86 5.19
C GLY A 346 -8.15 23.68 5.54
N ASN A 347 -7.04 23.54 4.81
CA ASN A 347 -5.83 24.36 5.01
C ASN A 347 -5.78 25.54 4.02
N GLN A 348 -5.51 26.76 4.52
CA GLN A 348 -5.49 27.98 3.69
C GLN A 348 -4.18 28.18 2.91
N THR A 349 -3.08 27.56 3.34
CA THR A 349 -1.74 27.76 2.79
C THR A 349 -1.35 26.67 1.81
N TYR A 350 -1.69 25.42 2.11
CA TYR A 350 -1.30 24.25 1.31
C TYR A 350 -2.54 23.51 0.81
N SER A 351 -2.58 23.23 -0.49
CA SER A 351 -3.66 22.47 -1.13
C SER A 351 -3.32 21.00 -1.37
N THR A 352 -2.03 20.66 -1.48
CA THR A 352 -1.56 19.33 -1.86
C THR A 352 -0.38 18.88 -1.00
N LEU A 353 -0.45 17.64 -0.53
CA LEU A 353 0.64 16.89 0.09
C LEU A 353 1.25 15.95 -0.98
N LYS A 354 2.50 16.16 -1.36
CA LYS A 354 3.17 15.31 -2.37
C LYS A 354 3.88 14.15 -1.66
N ALA A 355 3.31 12.95 -1.76
CA ALA A 355 3.86 11.75 -1.13
C ALA A 355 4.47 10.79 -2.16
N ALA A 356 5.65 10.26 -1.82
CA ALA A 356 6.27 9.15 -2.52
C ALA A 356 5.88 7.85 -1.80
N TYR A 357 5.59 6.79 -2.53
CA TYR A 357 5.31 5.46 -1.97
C TYR A 357 6.37 4.49 -2.47
N SER A 358 7.09 3.84 -1.55
CA SER A 358 8.05 2.79 -1.89
C SER A 358 7.35 1.71 -2.69
N TYR A 359 7.98 1.29 -3.80
CA TYR A 359 7.40 0.31 -4.70
C TYR A 359 8.20 -1.00 -4.67
N TYR A 360 9.07 -1.24 -5.64
CA TYR A 360 9.89 -2.45 -5.67
C TYR A 360 11.37 -2.11 -5.48
N ASN A 361 12.03 -2.78 -4.53
CA ASN A 361 13.42 -2.55 -4.19
C ASN A 361 14.16 -3.90 -4.14
N VAL A 362 15.30 -3.98 -4.82
CA VAL A 362 16.16 -5.16 -4.91
C VAL A 362 17.58 -4.74 -4.53
N SER A 363 18.11 -5.35 -3.48
CA SER A 363 19.46 -5.11 -2.95
C SER A 363 20.27 -6.40 -3.07
N THR A 364 21.43 -6.35 -3.73
CA THR A 364 22.36 -7.47 -3.88
C THR A 364 23.81 -7.12 -3.50
N LYS A 365 24.28 -5.93 -3.86
CA LYS A 365 25.65 -5.46 -3.58
C LYS A 365 25.65 -4.26 -2.64
N THR A 366 24.70 -3.34 -2.83
CA THR A 366 24.51 -2.19 -1.96
C THR A 366 23.61 -2.58 -0.79
N PRO A 367 23.99 -2.39 0.49
CA PRO A 367 23.11 -2.66 1.61
C PRO A 367 21.76 -1.95 1.47
N LEU A 368 20.65 -2.65 1.72
CA LEU A 368 19.30 -2.11 1.52
C LEU A 368 19.07 -0.77 2.25
N LEU A 369 19.62 -0.63 3.46
CA LEU A 369 19.59 0.62 4.23
C LEU A 369 20.18 1.80 3.44
N GLN A 370 21.33 1.60 2.78
CA GLN A 370 22.01 2.62 1.99
C GLN A 370 21.25 2.92 0.70
N LEU A 371 20.77 1.88 0.01
CA LEU A 371 19.97 2.02 -1.22
C LEU A 371 18.70 2.84 -0.96
N MET A 372 17.97 2.54 0.12
CA MET A 372 16.77 3.28 0.49
C MET A 372 17.08 4.69 1.00
N ASN A 373 18.22 4.91 1.65
CA ASN A 373 18.67 6.27 1.98
C ASN A 373 18.89 7.11 0.71
N ASP A 374 19.45 6.54 -0.36
CA ASP A 374 19.60 7.22 -1.65
C ASP A 374 18.26 7.49 -2.32
N ALA A 375 17.30 6.57 -2.23
CA ALA A 375 15.92 6.78 -2.66
C ALA A 375 15.25 7.96 -1.93
N LEU A 376 15.45 8.09 -0.61
CA LEU A 376 14.96 9.22 0.17
C LEU A 376 15.60 10.55 -0.26
N ILE A 377 16.91 10.55 -0.57
CA ILE A 377 17.62 11.74 -1.04
C ILE A 377 17.02 12.22 -2.37
N VAL A 378 16.83 11.32 -3.34
CA VAL A 378 16.25 11.72 -4.64
C VAL A 378 14.78 12.13 -4.53
N ALA A 379 14.00 11.48 -3.66
CA ALA A 379 12.64 11.92 -3.38
C ALA A 379 12.63 13.34 -2.77
N LYS A 380 13.51 13.62 -1.81
CA LYS A 380 13.62 14.97 -1.25
C LYS A 380 14.01 16.01 -2.30
N LYS A 381 14.95 15.68 -3.20
CA LYS A 381 15.34 16.57 -4.33
C LYS A 381 14.20 16.84 -5.31
N LYS A 382 13.22 15.94 -5.37
CA LYS A 382 12.01 16.05 -6.20
C LYS A 382 10.83 16.69 -5.45
N ASP A 383 11.12 17.39 -4.35
CA ASP A 383 10.16 18.14 -3.54
C ASP A 383 9.02 17.29 -2.97
N PHE A 384 9.27 16.01 -2.70
CA PHE A 384 8.33 15.20 -1.92
C PHE A 384 8.32 15.65 -0.46
N ASP A 385 7.14 15.64 0.14
CA ASP A 385 6.93 16.08 1.53
C ASP A 385 7.09 14.92 2.52
N VAL A 386 6.74 13.71 2.08
CA VAL A 386 6.79 12.48 2.87
C VAL A 386 7.10 11.30 1.96
N PHE A 387 7.81 10.31 2.49
CA PHE A 387 8.04 9.02 1.85
C PHE A 387 7.34 7.93 2.66
N ASN A 388 6.40 7.24 2.04
CA ASN A 388 5.59 6.20 2.62
C ASN A 388 6.13 4.82 2.22
N ALA A 389 6.04 3.86 3.13
CA ALA A 389 6.39 2.48 2.86
C ALA A 389 5.44 1.55 3.63
N LEU A 390 5.15 0.38 3.08
CA LEU A 390 4.58 -0.73 3.84
C LEU A 390 5.74 -1.57 4.40
N ASP A 391 5.49 -2.29 5.49
CA ASP A 391 6.40 -3.30 6.05
C ASP A 391 6.40 -4.64 5.28
N VAL A 392 6.02 -4.61 3.99
CA VAL A 392 6.13 -5.74 3.06
C VAL A 392 7.59 -6.08 2.75
N MET A 393 7.83 -7.32 2.29
CA MET A 393 9.16 -7.79 1.89
C MET A 393 10.19 -7.57 3.02
N GLU A 394 11.38 -7.08 2.69
CA GLU A 394 12.44 -6.81 3.66
C GLU A 394 12.40 -5.37 4.20
N ASN A 395 11.31 -4.62 3.96
CA ASN A 395 11.28 -3.19 4.27
C ASN A 395 11.51 -2.91 5.76
N GLU A 396 11.02 -3.77 6.66
CA GLU A 396 11.18 -3.60 8.11
C GLU A 396 12.64 -3.38 8.53
N SER A 397 13.60 -3.96 7.80
CA SER A 397 15.03 -3.85 8.08
C SER A 397 15.60 -2.42 8.02
N PHE A 398 14.98 -1.51 7.24
CA PHE A 398 15.45 -0.13 7.10
C PHE A 398 14.56 0.91 7.79
N LEU A 399 13.32 0.57 8.14
CA LEU A 399 12.32 1.57 8.55
C LEU A 399 12.78 2.38 9.77
N LYS A 400 13.11 1.72 10.89
CA LYS A 400 13.52 2.41 12.12
C LYS A 400 14.84 3.16 11.94
N GLU A 401 15.82 2.52 11.32
CA GLU A 401 17.15 3.09 11.07
C GLU A 401 17.08 4.35 10.20
N LEU A 402 16.22 4.34 9.17
CA LEU A 402 15.97 5.50 8.34
C LEU A 402 14.91 6.44 8.93
N LYS A 403 14.49 6.28 10.18
CA LYS A 403 13.57 7.16 10.92
C LYS A 403 12.17 7.23 10.30
N PHE A 404 11.68 6.14 9.74
CA PHE A 404 10.27 5.98 9.47
C PHE A 404 9.52 5.81 10.80
N GLY A 405 8.41 6.50 10.96
CA GLY A 405 7.46 6.30 12.05
C GLY A 405 6.30 5.43 11.59
N PRO A 406 5.75 4.54 12.45
CA PRO A 406 4.55 3.81 12.11
C PRO A 406 3.39 4.79 11.95
N GLY A 407 2.65 4.65 10.85
CA GLY A 407 1.38 5.31 10.63
C GLY A 407 0.26 4.65 11.43
N ASP A 408 -0.93 5.20 11.30
CA ASP A 408 -2.16 4.65 11.86
C ASP A 408 -2.84 3.64 10.90
N GLY A 409 -2.65 3.81 9.59
CA GLY A 409 -3.26 2.96 8.56
C GLY A 409 -2.61 1.58 8.42
N GLN A 410 -3.45 0.55 8.25
CA GLN A 410 -3.05 -0.79 7.82
C GLN A 410 -3.63 -1.11 6.46
N LEU A 411 -2.94 -1.97 5.72
CA LEU A 411 -3.40 -2.49 4.45
C LEU A 411 -3.52 -4.02 4.54
N HIS A 412 -4.74 -4.50 4.38
CA HIS A 412 -5.04 -5.94 4.40
C HIS A 412 -5.06 -6.47 2.97
N TYR A 413 -4.35 -7.56 2.72
CA TYR A 413 -4.26 -8.20 1.41
C TYR A 413 -5.18 -9.40 1.34
N TYR A 414 -5.83 -9.58 0.19
CA TYR A 414 -6.80 -10.64 -0.04
C TYR A 414 -6.60 -11.29 -1.39
N LEU A 415 -6.95 -12.57 -1.47
CA LEU A 415 -7.13 -13.28 -2.73
C LEU A 415 -8.59 -13.74 -2.85
N TYR A 416 -9.23 -13.41 -3.96
CA TYR A 416 -10.53 -13.93 -4.34
C TYR A 416 -10.36 -15.29 -5.01
N ASN A 417 -11.18 -16.26 -4.61
CA ASN A 417 -11.19 -17.64 -5.09
C ASN A 417 -9.82 -18.33 -5.01
N TYR A 418 -9.03 -18.01 -3.99
CA TYR A 418 -7.76 -18.68 -3.71
C TYR A 418 -7.52 -18.73 -2.21
N ARG A 419 -7.37 -19.94 -1.67
CA ARG A 419 -7.08 -20.18 -0.26
C ARG A 419 -5.58 -20.26 -0.05
N ILE A 420 -5.09 -19.57 0.99
CA ILE A 420 -3.77 -19.80 1.58
C ILE A 420 -3.98 -20.43 2.96
N ARG A 421 -3.26 -21.52 3.28
CA ARG A 421 -3.49 -22.28 4.53
C ARG A 421 -3.11 -21.50 5.80
N HIS A 422 -2.04 -20.72 5.71
CA HIS A 422 -1.51 -19.96 6.83
C HIS A 422 -1.41 -18.50 6.42
N ALA A 423 -1.88 -17.60 7.29
CA ALA A 423 -1.65 -16.18 7.11
C ALA A 423 -0.14 -15.93 6.98
N LEU A 424 0.23 -15.16 5.97
CA LEU A 424 1.61 -14.82 5.67
C LEU A 424 2.06 -13.70 6.61
N LYS A 425 3.33 -13.70 6.98
CA LYS A 425 3.98 -12.51 7.51
C LYS A 425 4.08 -11.46 6.40
N PRO A 426 4.09 -10.16 6.73
CA PRO A 426 4.36 -9.10 5.75
C PRO A 426 5.64 -9.34 4.94
N SER A 427 6.66 -9.92 5.57
CA SER A 427 7.94 -10.27 4.94
C SER A 427 7.87 -11.41 3.92
N GLU A 428 6.79 -12.18 3.91
CA GLU A 428 6.56 -13.26 2.95
C GLU A 428 5.72 -12.79 1.74
N LEU A 429 5.27 -11.53 1.76
CA LEU A 429 4.51 -10.90 0.68
C LEU A 429 5.43 -10.02 -0.17
N GLY A 430 5.51 -10.33 -1.47
CA GLY A 430 6.22 -9.57 -2.50
C GLY A 430 5.29 -8.78 -3.42
N LEU A 431 4.06 -8.49 -3.02
CA LEU A 431 3.05 -7.80 -3.84
C LEU A 431 2.76 -6.40 -3.30
N VAL A 432 2.92 -5.38 -4.15
CA VAL A 432 2.51 -4.01 -3.86
C VAL A 432 1.37 -3.63 -4.80
N LEU A 433 0.22 -3.27 -4.23
CA LEU A 433 -0.94 -2.76 -4.99
C LEU A 433 -0.95 -1.22 -4.93
N LEU A 434 -1.33 -0.60 -6.05
CA LEU A 434 -1.17 0.85 -6.30
C LEU A 434 -2.12 1.77 -5.51
#